data_AF-A0A349YZT1-F1
#
_entry.id   AF-A0A349YZT1-F1
#
_cell.length_a   1.000
_cell.length_b   1.000
_cell.length_c   1.000
_cell.angle_alpha   90.00
_cell.angle_beta   90.00
_cell.angle_gamma   90.00
#
_symmetry.space_group_name_H-M   'P 1'
#
loop_
_entity.id
_entity.type
_entity.pdbx_description
1 polymer ?
#
loop_
_entity_poly.entity_id
_entity_poly.type
_entity_poly.pdbx_seq_one_letter_code
_entity_poly.pdbx_strand_id
1 'polypeptide(L)'
;MLAAHMDIDNPQHHATVKEFWQAPNLITKPGLRAVDMFQAAADGKVKCLWIMATNPVASMPNRALVEAALKNCELVIVSDTAAQTDTLNYAHIALPATGWSEKNGTVTNSERRISRQRGLVEPMGEAKHDWEILSMVGRAMGFEEAFAYQHPAEIFAEHCALTAANNNGTRALDLGPLASLNTAQYDSLRPQQWPLSDTHRIGAYRLFADGSFYTPNGKANFVAITPRLPEQQTSAEYPFVLNTGRVRDQWHTMTRTGNAPRLLKHIDRPWLSIHPVDAQVLDVKDGDLIKAEAACSGGIEVILPVKIDDKQRRGEMFAPFHWSATWGSHARVGALLNGANDALSGQPELKHGAIKLSPVAMQSYGLVYGEETLVNALQSATYYYLNTLTSVAACIEIADQRDPQSMVAEVIKHLPKDAQWATLQGPHQLSIVVTRKNKLVLAILLADKPTDIPRDWLDSLYNGDELSPEQINGLLEQQPDDAFLLGKVVCSCFGVRENTIKQAIAEGNNTVAGLGKALKCGTNCGSCKTELASLIESTSAVSKPHLKEETTNEYAL
;
A
#
# COMPACT_ATOMS: atom_id res chain seq x y z
N MET A 1 16.82 15.13 -16.53
CA MET A 1 17.30 14.15 -17.53
C MET A 1 16.39 14.25 -18.75
N LEU A 2 16.93 14.06 -19.95
CA LEU A 2 16.19 13.86 -21.18
C LEU A 2 15.85 12.36 -21.35
N ALA A 3 15.14 11.98 -22.42
CA ALA A 3 14.86 10.59 -22.72
C ALA A 3 16.14 9.76 -22.96
N ALA A 4 16.04 8.43 -22.84
CA ALA A 4 17.12 7.48 -23.13
C ALA A 4 18.44 7.72 -22.37
N HIS A 5 18.34 8.04 -21.06
CA HIS A 5 19.47 8.26 -20.16
C HIS A 5 20.43 9.38 -20.61
N MET A 6 19.90 10.40 -21.30
CA MET A 6 20.67 11.56 -21.73
C MET A 6 20.56 12.70 -20.73
N ASP A 7 21.69 13.24 -20.29
CA ASP A 7 21.74 14.39 -19.41
C ASP A 7 21.32 15.69 -20.12
N ILE A 8 20.46 16.46 -19.48
CA ILE A 8 19.93 17.72 -20.01
C ILE A 8 20.98 18.83 -20.12
N ASP A 9 21.94 18.85 -19.18
CA ASP A 9 23.01 19.84 -19.13
C ASP A 9 24.17 19.50 -20.07
N ASN A 10 24.14 18.33 -20.73
CA ASN A 10 25.14 17.95 -21.72
C ASN A 10 24.70 18.44 -23.12
N PRO A 11 25.46 19.34 -23.78
CA PRO A 11 25.08 19.90 -25.06
C PRO A 11 24.93 18.87 -26.19
N GLN A 12 25.73 17.80 -26.19
CA GLN A 12 25.64 16.75 -27.23
C GLN A 12 24.38 15.90 -27.05
N HIS A 13 24.04 15.58 -25.80
CA HIS A 13 22.80 14.90 -25.46
C HIS A 13 21.59 15.73 -25.83
N HIS A 14 21.60 17.03 -25.50
CA HIS A 14 20.53 17.96 -25.86
C HIS A 14 20.34 18.07 -27.37
N ALA A 15 21.43 18.28 -28.12
CA ALA A 15 21.41 18.33 -29.59
C ALA A 15 20.86 17.04 -30.20
N THR A 16 21.29 15.87 -29.70
CA THR A 16 20.81 14.56 -30.18
C THR A 16 19.29 14.42 -30.05
N VAL A 17 18.73 14.72 -28.88
CA VAL A 17 17.27 14.63 -28.66
C VAL A 17 16.53 15.68 -29.49
N LYS A 18 17.06 16.90 -29.55
CA LYS A 18 16.49 18.02 -30.30
C LYS A 18 16.38 17.70 -31.79
N GLU A 19 17.45 17.17 -32.38
CA GLU A 19 17.49 16.78 -33.79
C GLU A 19 16.61 15.56 -34.07
N PHE A 20 16.71 14.52 -33.22
CA PHE A 20 15.97 13.27 -33.40
C PHE A 20 14.45 13.50 -33.41
N TRP A 21 13.94 14.29 -32.47
CA TRP A 21 12.50 14.62 -32.41
C TRP A 21 12.10 15.85 -33.20
N GLN A 22 13.04 16.52 -33.88
CA GLN A 22 12.80 17.79 -34.58
C GLN A 22 12.11 18.83 -33.68
N ALA A 23 12.55 18.93 -32.43
CA ALA A 23 11.91 19.73 -31.39
C ALA A 23 12.68 21.05 -31.16
N PRO A 24 12.46 22.12 -31.96
CA PRO A 24 13.28 23.33 -31.91
C PRO A 24 13.29 24.03 -30.55
N ASN A 25 12.21 23.87 -29.78
CA ASN A 25 11.98 24.47 -28.46
C ASN A 25 12.15 23.48 -27.31
N LEU A 26 13.09 22.52 -27.42
CA LEU A 26 13.39 21.59 -26.34
C LEU A 26 13.88 22.33 -25.08
N ILE A 27 13.32 21.97 -23.93
CA ILE A 27 13.65 22.55 -22.63
C ILE A 27 15.17 22.49 -22.33
N THR A 28 15.69 23.48 -21.60
CA THR A 28 17.13 23.63 -21.33
C THR A 28 17.50 23.48 -19.86
N LYS A 29 16.51 23.27 -18.98
CA LYS A 29 16.71 23.08 -17.54
C LYS A 29 15.86 21.92 -17.04
N PRO A 30 16.32 21.19 -16.00
CA PRO A 30 15.50 20.18 -15.36
C PRO A 30 14.15 20.75 -14.87
N GLY A 31 13.09 19.96 -15.01
CA GLY A 31 11.82 20.24 -14.35
C GLY A 31 11.88 20.05 -12.84
N LEU A 32 10.82 20.46 -12.15
CA LEU A 32 10.68 20.28 -10.71
C LEU A 32 10.59 18.78 -10.35
N ARG A 33 11.14 18.41 -9.20
CA ARG A 33 10.99 17.08 -8.61
C ARG A 33 9.67 16.98 -7.86
N ALA A 34 9.21 15.77 -7.56
CA ALA A 34 7.84 15.57 -7.05
C ALA A 34 7.51 16.41 -5.81
N VAL A 35 8.39 16.47 -4.80
CA VAL A 35 8.15 17.28 -3.59
C VAL A 35 8.06 18.77 -3.94
N ASP A 36 9.04 19.29 -4.68
CA ASP A 36 9.09 20.70 -5.08
C ASP A 36 7.95 21.10 -6.02
N MET A 37 7.49 20.16 -6.85
CA MET A 37 6.38 20.35 -7.77
C MET A 37 5.07 20.56 -7.00
N PHE A 38 4.81 19.79 -5.95
CA PHE A 38 3.63 20.02 -5.11
C PHE A 38 3.72 21.33 -4.32
N GLN A 39 4.91 21.71 -3.85
CA GLN A 39 5.11 23.04 -3.27
C GLN A 39 4.83 24.14 -4.30
N ALA A 40 5.34 24.01 -5.52
CA ALA A 40 5.11 25.00 -6.58
C ALA A 40 3.64 25.07 -7.02
N ALA A 41 2.90 23.95 -6.98
CA ALA A 41 1.46 23.93 -7.20
C ALA A 41 0.70 24.62 -6.07
N ALA A 42 1.09 24.38 -4.80
CA ALA A 42 0.53 25.10 -3.65
C ALA A 42 0.80 26.62 -3.72
N ASP A 43 1.98 27.01 -4.21
CA ASP A 43 2.35 28.41 -4.46
C ASP A 43 1.64 29.05 -5.67
N GLY A 44 0.87 28.28 -6.45
CA GLY A 44 0.20 28.74 -7.68
C GLY A 44 1.12 28.93 -8.90
N LYS A 45 2.38 28.46 -8.83
CA LYS A 45 3.34 28.49 -9.95
C LYS A 45 3.07 27.38 -10.96
N VAL A 46 2.67 26.20 -10.49
CA VAL A 46 2.19 25.10 -11.35
C VAL A 46 0.66 25.14 -11.35
N LYS A 47 0.08 25.25 -12.55
CA LYS A 47 -1.37 25.43 -12.76
C LYS A 47 -2.06 24.21 -13.34
N CYS A 48 -1.30 23.31 -13.96
CA CYS A 48 -1.80 22.07 -14.52
C CYS A 48 -0.94 20.91 -14.02
N LEU A 49 -1.59 19.92 -13.42
CA LEU A 49 -0.98 18.66 -13.01
C LEU A 49 -1.67 17.52 -13.73
N TRP A 50 -0.91 16.73 -14.49
CA TRP A 50 -1.37 15.45 -15.00
C TRP A 50 -0.68 14.33 -14.23
N ILE A 51 -1.45 13.66 -13.37
CA ILE A 51 -1.01 12.56 -12.53
C ILE A 51 -1.43 11.25 -13.20
N MET A 52 -0.48 10.38 -13.50
CA MET A 52 -0.71 9.15 -14.26
C MET A 52 -0.20 7.94 -13.46
N ALA A 53 -1.09 6.98 -13.20
CA ALA A 53 -0.83 5.71 -12.51
C ALA A 53 -0.12 5.87 -11.15
N THR A 54 -0.46 6.90 -10.38
CA THR A 54 0.09 7.14 -9.03
C THR A 54 -0.94 7.84 -8.14
N ASN A 55 -0.80 7.66 -6.82
CA ASN A 55 -1.73 8.17 -5.80
C ASN A 55 -0.99 9.07 -4.78
N PRO A 56 -0.49 10.26 -5.18
CA PRO A 56 0.37 11.12 -4.36
C PRO A 56 -0.26 11.57 -3.04
N VAL A 57 -1.59 11.75 -2.97
CA VAL A 57 -2.24 12.11 -1.69
C VAL A 57 -2.03 11.04 -0.61
N ALA A 58 -1.90 9.77 -1.01
CA ALA A 58 -1.60 8.67 -0.10
C ALA A 58 -0.09 8.38 0.04
N SER A 59 0.70 8.59 -1.01
CA SER A 59 2.08 8.09 -1.09
C SER A 59 3.19 9.15 -0.90
N MET A 60 2.89 10.43 -1.07
CA MET A 60 3.83 11.53 -0.85
C MET A 60 3.86 11.94 0.62
N PRO A 61 5.00 12.44 1.13
CA PRO A 61 5.04 13.08 2.43
C PRO A 61 4.28 14.41 2.41
N ASN A 62 4.04 14.97 3.58
CA ASN A 62 3.32 16.22 3.79
C ASN A 62 1.97 16.22 3.06
N ARG A 63 1.13 15.24 3.43
CA ARG A 63 -0.20 15.07 2.85
C ARG A 63 -1.00 16.37 2.81
N ALA A 64 -0.95 17.19 3.87
CA ALA A 64 -1.67 18.46 3.93
C ALA A 64 -1.24 19.43 2.81
N LEU A 65 0.06 19.53 2.52
CA LEU A 65 0.57 20.32 1.39
C LEU A 65 0.09 19.75 0.05
N VAL A 66 0.14 18.44 -0.13
CA VAL A 66 -0.31 17.79 -1.39
C VAL A 66 -1.80 18.04 -1.62
N GLU A 67 -2.64 17.88 -0.60
CA GLU A 67 -4.07 18.17 -0.69
C GLU A 67 -4.31 19.66 -1.00
N ALA A 68 -3.60 20.58 -0.34
CA ALA A 68 -3.71 22.01 -0.62
C ALA A 68 -3.27 22.36 -2.06
N ALA A 69 -2.16 21.77 -2.52
CA ALA A 69 -1.65 21.93 -3.87
C ALA A 69 -2.68 21.50 -4.93
N LEU A 70 -3.29 20.32 -4.75
CA LEU A 70 -4.29 19.81 -5.68
C LEU A 70 -5.59 20.60 -5.65
N LYS A 71 -6.05 21.03 -4.46
CA LYS A 71 -7.24 21.90 -4.32
C LYS A 71 -7.06 23.25 -5.02
N ASN A 72 -5.85 23.81 -4.99
CA ASN A 72 -5.56 25.14 -5.52
C ASN A 72 -5.10 25.13 -6.99
N CYS A 73 -4.77 23.97 -7.55
CA CYS A 73 -4.29 23.84 -8.93
C CYS A 73 -5.44 24.06 -9.91
N GLU A 74 -5.25 24.92 -10.93
CA GLU A 74 -6.31 25.29 -11.89
C GLU A 74 -6.84 24.10 -12.69
N LEU A 75 -5.98 23.11 -12.97
CA LEU A 75 -6.34 21.88 -13.65
C LEU A 75 -5.58 20.69 -13.05
N VAL A 76 -6.31 19.62 -12.75
CA VAL A 76 -5.78 18.36 -12.24
C VAL A 76 -6.39 17.24 -13.07
N ILE A 77 -5.55 16.56 -13.84
CA ILE A 77 -5.92 15.40 -14.63
C ILE A 77 -5.37 14.17 -13.91
N VAL A 78 -6.21 13.17 -13.67
CA VAL A 78 -5.78 11.90 -13.08
C VAL A 78 -6.11 10.77 -14.04
N SER A 79 -5.09 10.05 -14.48
CA SER A 79 -5.25 8.82 -15.24
C SER A 79 -4.91 7.63 -14.35
N ASP A 80 -5.90 6.79 -14.07
CA ASP A 80 -5.77 5.66 -13.14
C ASP A 80 -6.60 4.46 -13.63
N THR A 81 -6.23 3.29 -13.12
CA THR A 81 -6.93 2.02 -13.31
C THR A 81 -7.98 1.77 -12.23
N ALA A 82 -7.81 2.40 -11.06
CA ALA A 82 -8.74 2.30 -9.95
C ALA A 82 -9.87 3.33 -10.09
N ALA A 83 -11.11 2.91 -9.79
CA ALA A 83 -12.26 3.81 -9.82
C ALA A 83 -12.24 4.85 -8.69
N GLN A 84 -11.54 4.56 -7.58
CA GLN A 84 -11.45 5.43 -6.41
C GLN A 84 -10.04 5.39 -5.82
N THR A 85 -9.48 6.57 -5.56
CA THR A 85 -8.22 6.76 -4.83
C THR A 85 -8.27 8.08 -4.07
N ASP A 86 -7.44 8.24 -3.05
CA ASP A 86 -7.29 9.52 -2.34
C ASP A 86 -6.98 10.71 -3.29
N THR A 87 -6.24 10.47 -4.38
CA THR A 87 -5.88 11.50 -5.36
C THR A 87 -7.01 11.81 -6.34
N LEU A 88 -7.81 10.81 -6.75
CA LEU A 88 -8.93 10.99 -7.67
C LEU A 88 -9.98 11.97 -7.13
N ASN A 89 -10.10 12.10 -5.80
CA ASN A 89 -10.97 13.07 -5.15
C ASN A 89 -10.66 14.54 -5.50
N TYR A 90 -9.50 14.81 -6.09
CA TYR A 90 -9.05 16.13 -6.52
C TYR A 90 -8.97 16.30 -8.04
N ALA A 91 -9.37 15.28 -8.81
CA ALA A 91 -9.32 15.33 -10.26
C ALA A 91 -10.42 16.25 -10.81
N HIS A 92 -10.04 17.19 -11.66
CA HIS A 92 -10.97 17.91 -12.55
C HIS A 92 -11.35 17.05 -13.76
N ILE A 93 -10.41 16.23 -14.23
CA ILE A 93 -10.61 15.25 -15.30
C ILE A 93 -10.05 13.90 -14.86
N ALA A 94 -10.89 12.87 -14.88
CA ALA A 94 -10.49 11.49 -14.64
C ALA A 94 -10.46 10.72 -15.98
N LEU A 95 -9.34 10.05 -16.27
CA LEU A 95 -9.12 9.32 -17.52
C LEU A 95 -8.90 7.82 -17.21
N PRO A 96 -9.86 6.94 -17.53
CA PRO A 96 -9.72 5.51 -17.25
C PRO A 96 -8.57 4.92 -18.07
N ALA A 97 -7.55 4.41 -17.37
CA ALA A 97 -6.40 3.77 -17.97
C ALA A 97 -6.51 2.25 -17.89
N THR A 98 -5.93 1.58 -18.90
CA THR A 98 -5.85 0.11 -18.90
C THR A 98 -5.05 -0.47 -17.73
N GLY A 99 -5.54 -1.58 -17.17
CA GLY A 99 -4.89 -2.38 -16.14
C GLY A 99 -3.76 -3.28 -16.67
N TRP A 100 -3.04 -3.94 -15.76
CA TRP A 100 -1.90 -4.80 -16.13
C TRP A 100 -2.26 -5.93 -17.11
N SER A 101 -3.43 -6.55 -16.95
CA SER A 101 -3.92 -7.64 -17.80
C SER A 101 -4.40 -7.16 -19.17
N GLU A 102 -4.59 -5.87 -19.37
CA GLU A 102 -5.07 -5.27 -20.62
C GLU A 102 -3.91 -4.64 -21.41
N LYS A 103 -2.91 -4.08 -20.70
CA LYS A 103 -1.78 -3.38 -21.31
C LYS A 103 -0.97 -4.25 -22.27
N ASN A 104 -0.54 -3.62 -23.37
CA ASN A 104 0.43 -4.15 -24.32
C ASN A 104 1.68 -3.24 -24.35
N GLY A 105 2.86 -3.79 -24.07
CA GLY A 105 4.08 -2.98 -23.95
C GLY A 105 5.33 -3.76 -23.56
N THR A 106 6.31 -3.08 -22.97
CA THR A 106 7.48 -3.71 -22.36
C THR A 106 7.68 -3.24 -20.93
N VAL A 107 8.29 -4.10 -20.12
CA VAL A 107 8.74 -3.77 -18.76
C VAL A 107 10.23 -4.03 -18.64
N THR A 108 10.94 -3.15 -17.93
CA THR A 108 12.37 -3.33 -17.63
C THR A 108 12.53 -3.59 -16.14
N ASN A 109 13.14 -4.72 -15.78
CA ASN A 109 13.36 -5.08 -14.37
C ASN A 109 14.71 -4.54 -13.83
N SER A 110 14.98 -4.79 -12.55
CA SER A 110 16.18 -4.30 -11.85
C SER A 110 17.51 -4.79 -12.43
N GLU A 111 17.51 -5.89 -13.19
CA GLU A 111 18.71 -6.40 -13.85
C GLU A 111 18.84 -5.90 -15.30
N ARG A 112 18.09 -4.86 -15.71
CA ARG A 112 18.08 -4.29 -17.07
C ARG A 112 17.40 -5.17 -18.11
N ARG A 113 16.67 -6.21 -17.69
CA ARG A 113 16.00 -7.11 -18.63
C ARG A 113 14.67 -6.52 -19.07
N ILE A 114 14.55 -6.28 -20.37
CA ILE A 114 13.32 -5.89 -21.06
C ILE A 114 12.54 -7.16 -21.37
N SER A 115 11.27 -7.19 -21.00
CA SER A 115 10.35 -8.30 -21.27
C SER A 115 9.04 -7.77 -21.84
N ARG A 116 8.41 -8.54 -22.72
CA ARG A 116 7.10 -8.19 -23.29
C ARG A 116 5.98 -8.39 -22.28
N GLN A 117 5.18 -7.34 -22.08
CA GLN A 117 3.88 -7.39 -21.42
C GLN A 117 2.79 -7.49 -22.48
N ARG A 118 2.05 -8.60 -22.49
CA ARG A 118 0.98 -8.87 -23.47
C ARG A 118 -0.36 -8.78 -22.76
N GLY A 119 -1.33 -8.14 -23.41
CA GLY A 119 -2.71 -8.16 -22.96
C GLY A 119 -3.22 -9.60 -22.92
N LEU A 120 -3.88 -9.95 -21.83
CA LEU A 120 -4.60 -11.21 -21.62
C LEU A 120 -6.10 -11.04 -21.92
N VAL A 121 -6.60 -9.81 -21.80
CA VAL A 121 -7.99 -9.42 -22.02
C VAL A 121 -8.03 -8.06 -22.72
N GLU A 122 -9.15 -7.77 -23.38
CA GLU A 122 -9.39 -6.45 -23.99
C GLU A 122 -9.58 -5.36 -22.92
N PRO A 123 -9.27 -4.09 -23.23
CA PRO A 123 -9.56 -2.96 -22.34
C PRO A 123 -11.03 -2.93 -21.90
N MET A 124 -11.26 -2.79 -20.59
CA MET A 124 -12.61 -2.74 -20.04
C MET A 124 -13.27 -1.37 -20.26
N GLY A 125 -14.51 -1.38 -20.77
CA GLY A 125 -15.30 -0.16 -20.96
C GLY A 125 -14.63 0.82 -21.93
N GLU A 126 -14.45 2.07 -21.50
CA GLU A 126 -13.78 3.12 -22.29
C GLU A 126 -12.28 3.27 -21.95
N ALA A 127 -11.72 2.36 -21.15
CA ALA A 127 -10.33 2.43 -20.75
C ALA A 127 -9.40 2.38 -21.98
N LYS A 128 -8.36 3.22 -21.95
CA LYS A 128 -7.35 3.29 -23.01
C LYS A 128 -5.96 3.05 -22.44
N HIS A 129 -5.02 2.67 -23.29
CA HIS A 129 -3.62 2.66 -22.88
C HIS A 129 -3.16 4.09 -22.62
N ASP A 130 -2.29 4.29 -21.62
CA ASP A 130 -1.77 5.61 -21.27
C ASP A 130 -1.14 6.32 -22.49
N TRP A 131 -0.46 5.58 -23.37
CA TRP A 131 0.14 6.10 -24.59
C TRP A 131 -0.90 6.55 -25.62
N GLU A 132 -2.06 5.90 -25.70
CA GLU A 132 -3.17 6.30 -26.59
C GLU A 132 -3.76 7.62 -26.10
N ILE A 133 -3.98 7.73 -24.78
CA ILE A 133 -4.50 8.95 -24.16
C ILE A 133 -3.55 10.12 -24.42
N LEU A 134 -2.24 9.93 -24.19
CA LEU A 134 -1.22 10.94 -24.48
C LEU A 134 -1.19 11.30 -25.97
N SER A 135 -1.34 10.30 -26.86
CA SER A 135 -1.38 10.53 -28.30
C SER A 135 -2.61 11.35 -28.70
N MET A 136 -3.79 11.03 -28.18
CA MET A 136 -5.02 11.78 -28.43
C MET A 136 -4.89 13.24 -28.00
N VAL A 137 -4.34 13.50 -26.81
CA VAL A 137 -4.10 14.87 -26.33
C VAL A 137 -3.07 15.59 -27.20
N GLY A 138 -1.96 14.94 -27.55
CA GLY A 138 -0.94 15.52 -28.44
C GLY A 138 -1.51 15.92 -29.80
N ARG A 139 -2.33 15.06 -30.42
CA ARG A 139 -3.04 15.37 -31.66
C ARG A 139 -4.00 16.55 -31.49
N ALA A 140 -4.80 16.56 -30.43
CA ALA A 140 -5.72 17.66 -30.13
C ALA A 140 -5.02 19.00 -29.88
N MET A 141 -3.75 18.98 -29.44
CA MET A 141 -2.90 20.16 -29.30
C MET A 141 -2.24 20.61 -30.61
N GLY A 142 -2.50 19.93 -31.73
CA GLY A 142 -1.97 20.26 -33.06
C GLY A 142 -0.70 19.50 -33.48
N PHE A 143 -0.29 18.48 -32.72
CA PHE A 143 0.90 17.66 -33.03
C PHE A 143 0.50 16.32 -33.69
N GLU A 144 -0.36 16.38 -34.72
CA GLU A 144 -0.99 15.18 -35.29
C GLU A 144 0.01 14.12 -35.77
N GLU A 145 1.02 14.55 -36.53
CA GLU A 145 2.05 13.66 -37.08
C GLU A 145 2.96 13.06 -35.99
N ALA A 146 3.37 13.88 -35.01
CA ALA A 146 4.28 13.44 -33.93
C ALA A 146 3.64 12.44 -32.96
N PHE A 147 2.31 12.41 -32.88
CA PHE A 147 1.55 11.49 -32.04
C PHE A 147 0.71 10.50 -32.86
N ALA A 148 1.12 10.21 -34.09
CA ALA A 148 0.41 9.36 -35.04
C ALA A 148 0.46 7.84 -34.72
N TYR A 149 0.98 7.44 -33.55
CA TYR A 149 1.15 6.03 -33.19
C TYR A 149 -0.16 5.23 -33.23
N GLN A 150 -0.06 4.01 -33.76
CA GLN A 150 -1.14 3.03 -33.86
C GLN A 150 -0.85 1.77 -33.03
N HIS A 151 0.41 1.55 -32.65
CA HIS A 151 0.81 0.37 -31.87
C HIS A 151 2.02 0.66 -30.98
N PRO A 152 2.14 0.09 -29.76
CA PRO A 152 3.29 0.29 -28.88
C PRO A 152 4.63 -0.17 -29.48
N ALA A 153 4.62 -0.99 -30.53
CA ALA A 153 5.83 -1.38 -31.27
C ALA A 153 6.51 -0.17 -31.94
N GLU A 154 5.74 0.82 -32.41
CA GLU A 154 6.27 2.03 -33.04
C GLU A 154 6.96 2.92 -32.01
N ILE A 155 6.34 3.10 -30.85
CA ILE A 155 6.92 3.82 -29.70
C ILE A 155 8.19 3.11 -29.21
N PHE A 156 8.16 1.78 -29.14
CA PHE A 156 9.32 0.98 -28.76
C PHE A 156 10.47 1.12 -29.77
N ALA A 157 10.17 1.05 -31.07
CA ALA A 157 11.14 1.22 -32.14
C ALA A 157 11.79 2.62 -32.09
N GLU A 158 10.99 3.67 -31.90
CA GLU A 158 11.48 5.04 -31.73
C GLU A 158 12.39 5.16 -30.50
N HIS A 159 11.96 4.63 -29.35
CA HIS A 159 12.79 4.62 -28.15
C HIS A 159 14.12 3.91 -28.39
N CYS A 160 14.10 2.74 -29.03
CA CYS A 160 15.30 1.99 -29.36
C CYS A 160 16.24 2.78 -30.28
N ALA A 161 15.70 3.41 -31.33
CA ALA A 161 16.46 4.27 -32.24
C ALA A 161 17.11 5.44 -31.48
N LEU A 162 16.36 6.11 -30.59
CA LEU A 162 16.88 7.21 -29.78
C LEU A 162 18.00 6.75 -28.82
N THR A 163 17.91 5.55 -28.26
CA THR A 163 18.99 5.02 -27.39
C THR A 163 20.31 4.83 -28.15
N ALA A 164 20.25 4.53 -29.44
CA ALA A 164 21.42 4.34 -30.31
C ALA A 164 21.92 5.64 -30.95
N ALA A 165 21.05 6.65 -31.09
CA ALA A 165 21.39 7.94 -31.70
C ALA A 165 22.60 8.59 -31.02
N ASN A 166 23.66 8.84 -31.79
CA ASN A 166 24.93 9.40 -31.32
C ASN A 166 25.47 8.71 -30.04
N ASN A 167 25.19 7.42 -29.84
CA ASN A 167 25.65 6.71 -28.65
C ASN A 167 27.14 6.38 -28.79
N ASN A 168 27.55 5.73 -29.89
CA ASN A 168 28.96 5.42 -30.19
C ASN A 168 29.73 4.77 -29.03
N GLY A 169 29.04 4.01 -28.15
CA GLY A 169 29.62 3.38 -26.96
C GLY A 169 29.81 4.32 -25.76
N THR A 170 29.31 5.56 -25.79
CA THR A 170 29.47 6.55 -24.71
C THR A 170 28.44 6.43 -23.59
N ARG A 171 27.34 5.69 -23.81
CA ARG A 171 26.28 5.47 -22.82
C ARG A 171 25.90 4.00 -22.73
N ALA A 172 25.59 3.53 -21.53
CA ALA A 172 25.27 2.12 -21.26
C ALA A 172 23.97 1.63 -21.91
N LEU A 173 22.95 2.49 -21.99
CA LEU A 173 21.66 2.12 -22.53
C LEU A 173 21.73 2.18 -24.06
N ASP A 174 21.70 1.02 -24.70
CA ASP A 174 21.66 0.88 -26.16
C ASP A 174 20.80 -0.31 -26.55
N LEU A 175 19.70 0.00 -27.24
CA LEU A 175 18.71 -0.92 -27.76
C LEU A 175 18.62 -0.86 -29.29
N GLY A 176 19.58 -0.19 -29.96
CA GLY A 176 19.58 0.03 -31.41
C GLY A 176 19.26 -1.21 -32.25
N PRO A 177 19.79 -2.40 -31.94
CA PRO A 177 19.48 -3.63 -32.67
C PRO A 177 17.99 -4.04 -32.64
N LEU A 178 17.18 -3.45 -31.76
CA LEU A 178 15.73 -3.68 -31.68
C LEU A 178 14.90 -2.57 -32.36
N ALA A 179 15.53 -1.53 -32.91
CA ALA A 179 14.82 -0.39 -33.51
C ALA A 179 14.08 -0.73 -34.81
N SER A 180 14.50 -1.77 -35.53
CA SER A 180 13.90 -2.16 -36.81
C SER A 180 12.95 -3.35 -36.70
N LEU A 181 12.51 -3.73 -35.50
CA LEU A 181 11.56 -4.82 -35.32
C LEU A 181 10.21 -4.41 -35.91
N ASN A 182 9.63 -5.26 -36.75
CA ASN A 182 8.22 -5.14 -37.10
C ASN A 182 7.33 -5.61 -35.94
N THR A 183 6.02 -5.37 -36.04
CA THR A 183 5.05 -5.74 -35.00
C THR A 183 5.11 -7.22 -34.62
N ALA A 184 5.18 -8.14 -35.59
CA ALA A 184 5.24 -9.58 -35.30
C ALA A 184 6.52 -9.98 -34.55
N GLN A 185 7.65 -9.36 -34.89
CA GLN A 185 8.92 -9.58 -34.19
C GLN A 185 8.91 -8.97 -32.79
N TYR A 186 8.35 -7.77 -32.62
CA TYR A 186 8.12 -7.14 -31.32
C TYR A 186 7.22 -8.00 -30.43
N ASP A 187 6.13 -8.54 -30.96
CA ASP A 187 5.21 -9.41 -30.23
C ASP A 187 5.85 -10.75 -29.84
N SER A 188 6.81 -11.22 -30.63
CA SER A 188 7.59 -12.42 -30.36
C SER A 188 8.88 -12.15 -29.56
N LEU A 189 9.12 -10.90 -29.13
CA LEU A 189 10.37 -10.52 -28.47
C LEU A 189 10.56 -11.33 -27.19
N ARG A 190 11.68 -12.06 -27.15
CA ARG A 190 12.16 -12.77 -25.97
C ARG A 190 12.87 -11.82 -25.02
N PRO A 191 12.89 -12.08 -23.71
CA PRO A 191 13.54 -11.19 -22.76
C PRO A 191 15.01 -10.89 -23.10
N GLN A 192 15.35 -9.61 -23.21
CA GLN A 192 16.70 -9.12 -23.56
C GLN A 192 17.27 -8.28 -22.42
N GLN A 193 18.58 -8.36 -22.15
CA GLN A 193 19.25 -7.54 -21.15
C GLN A 193 20.19 -6.57 -21.84
N TRP A 194 19.99 -5.27 -21.66
CA TRP A 194 20.82 -4.25 -22.31
C TRP A 194 22.16 -4.02 -21.57
N PRO A 195 23.22 -3.50 -22.25
CA PRO A 195 23.30 -3.06 -23.66
C PRO A 195 23.23 -4.19 -24.70
N LEU A 196 22.74 -3.90 -25.91
CA LEU A 196 22.57 -4.88 -26.99
C LEU A 196 23.52 -4.68 -28.19
N SER A 197 24.38 -3.66 -28.19
CA SER A 197 25.24 -3.30 -29.33
C SER A 197 26.68 -3.81 -29.19
N ASP A 198 27.28 -4.22 -30.30
CA ASP A 198 28.67 -4.69 -30.39
C ASP A 198 29.71 -3.59 -30.18
N THR A 199 29.28 -2.31 -30.21
CA THR A 199 30.16 -1.17 -29.97
C THR A 199 30.52 -0.98 -28.49
N HIS A 200 29.83 -1.67 -27.58
CA HIS A 200 30.10 -1.58 -26.14
C HIS A 200 31.23 -2.52 -25.75
N ARG A 201 32.24 -1.97 -25.06
CA ARG A 201 33.37 -2.76 -24.50
C ARG A 201 32.95 -3.62 -23.29
N ILE A 202 31.76 -3.38 -22.75
CA ILE A 202 31.29 -3.91 -21.48
C ILE A 202 30.35 -5.10 -21.75
N GLY A 203 30.66 -6.28 -21.19
CA GLY A 203 29.81 -7.47 -21.35
C GLY A 203 28.37 -7.24 -20.86
N ALA A 204 27.39 -7.63 -21.67
CA ALA A 204 25.95 -7.39 -21.41
C ALA A 204 25.44 -8.01 -20.10
N TYR A 205 26.04 -9.12 -19.64
CA TYR A 205 25.63 -9.84 -18.43
C TYR A 205 25.95 -9.05 -17.15
N ARG A 206 27.14 -8.44 -17.08
CA ARG A 206 27.59 -7.65 -15.92
C ARG A 206 28.29 -6.39 -16.39
N LEU A 207 27.66 -5.24 -16.16
CA LEU A 207 28.28 -3.95 -16.43
C LEU A 207 29.58 -3.77 -15.63
N PHE A 208 30.56 -3.10 -16.24
CA PHE A 208 31.86 -2.73 -15.67
C PHE A 208 32.79 -3.91 -15.31
N ALA A 209 32.51 -5.12 -15.83
CA ALA A 209 33.32 -6.30 -15.55
C ALA A 209 34.76 -6.23 -16.08
N ASP A 210 35.01 -5.38 -17.08
CA ASP A 210 36.31 -5.08 -17.67
C ASP A 210 37.06 -3.96 -16.93
N GLY A 211 36.45 -3.36 -15.89
CA GLY A 211 37.00 -2.24 -15.13
C GLY A 211 36.85 -0.87 -15.81
N SER A 212 36.12 -0.79 -16.93
CA SER A 212 35.80 0.48 -17.61
C SER A 212 34.48 1.05 -17.10
N PHE A 213 34.41 2.36 -16.92
CA PHE A 213 33.22 3.08 -16.43
C PHE A 213 32.80 4.20 -17.38
N TYR A 214 31.53 4.60 -17.38
CA TYR A 214 31.01 5.77 -18.12
C TYR A 214 31.36 7.09 -17.42
N THR A 215 32.63 7.26 -17.08
CA THR A 215 33.22 8.49 -16.52
C THR A 215 34.20 9.07 -17.55
N PRO A 216 34.51 10.37 -17.51
CA PRO A 216 35.38 10.99 -18.51
C PRO A 216 36.77 10.34 -18.68
N ASN A 217 37.28 9.68 -17.63
CA ASN A 217 38.57 8.99 -17.64
C ASN A 217 38.45 7.45 -17.63
N GLY A 218 37.24 6.91 -17.73
CA GLY A 218 36.97 5.48 -17.73
C GLY A 218 37.14 4.76 -16.37
N LYS A 219 37.38 5.48 -15.27
CA LYS A 219 37.63 4.90 -13.93
C LYS A 219 36.46 5.12 -12.98
N ALA A 220 36.35 4.28 -11.96
CA ALA A 220 35.41 4.50 -10.87
C ALA A 220 35.79 5.74 -10.06
N ASN A 221 34.79 6.50 -9.62
CA ASN A 221 34.99 7.63 -8.72
C ASN A 221 34.80 7.19 -7.26
N PHE A 222 35.82 7.36 -6.42
CA PHE A 222 35.68 7.22 -4.98
C PHE A 222 35.13 8.52 -4.40
N VAL A 223 33.97 8.45 -3.75
CA VAL A 223 33.32 9.61 -3.11
C VAL A 223 33.37 9.42 -1.60
N ALA A 224 34.12 10.28 -0.92
CA ALA A 224 34.11 10.34 0.54
C ALA A 224 32.84 11.06 1.01
N ILE A 225 32.14 10.49 1.98
CA ILE A 225 30.94 11.09 2.57
C ILE A 225 31.16 11.47 4.03
N THR A 226 30.55 12.56 4.46
CA THR A 226 30.44 12.93 5.88
C THR A 226 29.02 12.61 6.34
N PRO A 227 28.83 11.67 7.29
CA PRO A 227 27.50 11.37 7.82
C PRO A 227 26.84 12.62 8.41
N ARG A 228 25.53 12.74 8.20
CA ARG A 228 24.70 13.81 8.76
C ARG A 228 23.47 13.17 9.41
N LEU A 229 22.93 13.85 10.41
CA LEU A 229 21.67 13.45 11.00
C LEU A 229 20.52 13.74 10.03
N PRO A 230 19.39 13.00 10.13
CA PRO A 230 18.16 13.30 9.41
C PRO A 230 17.70 14.76 9.59
N GLU A 231 16.92 15.29 8.66
CA GLU A 231 16.37 16.65 8.82
C GLU A 231 15.22 16.69 9.84
N GLN A 232 14.42 15.63 9.91
CA GLN A 232 13.29 15.51 10.85
C GLN A 232 13.73 15.11 12.27
N GLN A 233 14.53 15.96 12.91
CA GLN A 233 15.03 15.72 14.27
C GLN A 233 13.91 15.70 15.32
N THR A 234 14.03 14.78 16.29
CA THR A 234 13.14 14.73 17.45
C THR A 234 13.33 15.92 18.37
N SER A 235 12.31 16.19 19.19
CA SER A 235 12.31 17.26 20.19
C SER A 235 11.60 16.80 21.46
N ALA A 236 11.55 17.66 22.48
CA ALA A 236 10.74 17.36 23.68
C ALA A 236 9.23 17.25 23.35
N GLU A 237 8.76 17.93 22.30
CA GLU A 237 7.36 17.88 21.86
C GLU A 237 7.08 16.67 20.97
N TYR A 238 8.04 16.29 20.12
CA TYR A 238 7.96 15.13 19.21
C TYR A 238 9.11 14.15 19.49
N PRO A 239 9.01 13.36 20.59
CA PRO A 239 10.15 12.61 21.11
C PRO A 239 10.43 11.29 20.38
N PHE A 240 9.51 10.82 19.53
CA PHE A 240 9.61 9.51 18.89
C PHE A 240 10.00 9.63 17.42
N VAL A 241 10.79 8.69 16.93
CA VAL A 241 11.13 8.54 15.50
C VAL A 241 10.16 7.58 14.85
N LEU A 242 9.53 7.97 13.73
CA LEU A 242 8.72 7.11 12.89
C LEU A 242 9.51 6.60 11.68
N ASN A 243 9.50 5.28 11.50
CA ASN A 243 9.91 4.62 10.27
C ASN A 243 8.70 4.04 9.56
N THR A 244 8.63 4.20 8.23
CA THR A 244 7.56 3.60 7.42
C THR A 244 8.08 2.48 6.53
N GLY A 245 7.30 1.42 6.40
CA GLY A 245 7.68 0.27 5.59
C GLY A 245 6.52 -0.41 4.87
N ARG A 246 6.77 -1.64 4.46
CA ARG A 246 5.83 -2.44 3.68
C ARG A 246 5.51 -3.74 4.39
N VAL A 247 4.32 -4.26 4.10
CA VAL A 247 3.93 -5.63 4.38
C VAL A 247 3.99 -6.42 3.08
N ARG A 248 4.19 -7.73 3.21
CA ARG A 248 4.38 -8.63 2.07
C ARG A 248 3.15 -8.70 1.15
N ASP A 249 1.96 -8.78 1.74
CA ASP A 249 0.73 -9.10 0.99
C ASP A 249 0.08 -7.88 0.31
N GLN A 250 0.57 -6.67 0.62
CA GLN A 250 0.03 -5.43 0.07
C GLN A 250 1.07 -4.69 -0.76
N TRP A 251 0.62 -4.07 -1.86
CA TRP A 251 1.48 -3.32 -2.77
C TRP A 251 1.12 -1.84 -2.74
N HIS A 252 2.08 -0.99 -2.34
CA HIS A 252 1.92 0.46 -2.21
C HIS A 252 0.58 0.86 -1.59
N THR A 253 -0.19 1.75 -2.19
CA THR A 253 -1.43 2.32 -1.63
C THR A 253 -2.66 1.41 -1.79
N MET A 254 -2.44 0.10 -1.97
CA MET A 254 -3.49 -0.93 -2.01
C MET A 254 -4.58 -0.77 -3.10
N THR A 255 -4.39 0.10 -4.09
CA THR A 255 -5.35 0.34 -5.18
C THR A 255 -5.59 -0.89 -6.07
N ARG A 256 -4.70 -1.89 -5.98
CA ARG A 256 -4.85 -3.20 -6.63
C ARG A 256 -4.96 -4.34 -5.62
N THR A 257 -4.03 -4.43 -4.67
CA THR A 257 -3.97 -5.57 -3.73
C THR A 257 -5.06 -5.52 -2.66
N GLY A 258 -5.54 -4.32 -2.29
CA GLY A 258 -6.63 -4.16 -1.35
C GLY A 258 -7.97 -4.69 -1.89
N ASN A 259 -8.13 -4.73 -3.22
CA ASN A 259 -9.32 -5.28 -3.89
C ASN A 259 -9.35 -6.83 -3.90
N ALA A 260 -8.33 -7.50 -3.35
CA ALA A 260 -8.27 -8.95 -3.26
C ALA A 260 -8.43 -9.39 -1.80
N PRO A 261 -9.62 -9.83 -1.35
CA PRO A 261 -9.90 -10.15 0.06
C PRO A 261 -8.89 -11.15 0.66
N ARG A 262 -8.42 -12.09 -0.17
CA ARG A 262 -7.44 -13.09 0.23
C ARG A 262 -6.11 -12.50 0.72
N LEU A 263 -5.72 -11.33 0.22
CA LEU A 263 -4.48 -10.65 0.61
C LEU A 263 -4.59 -9.91 1.95
N LEU A 264 -5.81 -9.74 2.48
CA LEU A 264 -6.06 -9.17 3.81
C LEU A 264 -6.18 -10.24 4.90
N LYS A 265 -6.20 -11.54 4.56
CA LYS A 265 -6.40 -12.63 5.56
C LYS A 265 -5.28 -12.78 6.59
N HIS A 266 -4.05 -12.33 6.28
CA HIS A 266 -2.92 -12.37 7.23
C HIS A 266 -2.76 -11.08 8.02
N ILE A 267 -2.90 -9.95 7.33
CA ILE A 267 -2.81 -8.60 7.88
C ILE A 267 -3.95 -7.80 7.25
N ASP A 268 -4.97 -7.52 8.04
CA ASP A 268 -6.21 -6.85 7.64
C ASP A 268 -6.19 -5.34 7.94
N ARG A 269 -5.31 -4.89 8.83
CA ARG A 269 -5.27 -3.52 9.34
C ARG A 269 -3.84 -2.96 9.42
N PRO A 270 -3.68 -1.62 9.40
CA PRO A 270 -2.40 -1.00 9.75
C PRO A 270 -2.16 -1.09 11.25
N TRP A 271 -0.92 -0.85 11.69
CA TRP A 271 -0.57 -0.79 13.11
C TRP A 271 0.60 0.15 13.33
N LEU A 272 0.82 0.54 14.58
CA LEU A 272 2.03 1.20 15.04
C LEU A 272 2.80 0.26 15.98
N SER A 273 4.01 -0.12 15.59
CA SER A 273 4.87 -0.98 16.41
C SER A 273 5.56 -0.13 17.46
N ILE A 274 5.46 -0.54 18.73
CA ILE A 274 6.00 0.19 19.89
C ILE A 274 6.78 -0.79 20.76
N HIS A 275 7.95 -0.38 21.24
CA HIS A 275 8.71 -1.17 22.21
C HIS A 275 7.97 -1.25 23.56
N PRO A 276 7.98 -2.40 24.28
CA PRO A 276 7.23 -2.60 25.52
C PRO A 276 7.41 -1.51 26.60
N VAL A 277 8.62 -0.99 26.78
CA VAL A 277 8.91 0.09 27.74
C VAL A 277 8.27 1.42 27.34
N ASP A 278 8.23 1.76 26.05
CA ASP A 278 7.59 2.99 25.61
C ASP A 278 6.06 2.86 25.73
N ALA A 279 5.52 1.67 25.47
CA ALA A 279 4.10 1.37 25.70
C ALA A 279 3.70 1.52 27.17
N GLN A 280 4.55 1.11 28.12
CA GLN A 280 4.34 1.34 29.56
C GLN A 280 4.33 2.82 29.91
N VAL A 281 5.25 3.62 29.35
CA VAL A 281 5.31 5.08 29.57
C VAL A 281 4.08 5.78 29.00
N LEU A 282 3.58 5.29 27.86
CA LEU A 282 2.39 5.81 27.18
C LEU A 282 1.07 5.28 27.77
N ASP A 283 1.13 4.31 28.70
CA ASP A 283 -0.03 3.60 29.27
C ASP A 283 -0.96 2.99 28.20
N VAL A 284 -0.36 2.27 27.24
CA VAL A 284 -1.09 1.58 26.16
C VAL A 284 -0.80 0.08 26.13
N LYS A 285 -1.79 -0.70 25.70
CA LYS A 285 -1.73 -2.15 25.51
C LYS A 285 -1.78 -2.51 24.03
N ASP A 286 -1.47 -3.77 23.73
CA ASP A 286 -1.63 -4.31 22.39
C ASP A 286 -3.10 -4.21 21.94
N GLY A 287 -3.33 -3.69 20.73
CA GLY A 287 -4.67 -3.45 20.18
C GLY A 287 -5.31 -2.11 20.56
N ASP A 288 -4.81 -1.39 21.56
CA ASP A 288 -5.32 -0.05 21.89
C ASP A 288 -5.12 0.90 20.69
N LEU A 289 -5.99 1.91 20.57
CA LEU A 289 -5.83 2.94 19.55
C LEU A 289 -4.94 4.07 20.08
N ILE A 290 -3.91 4.43 19.30
CA ILE A 290 -2.99 5.52 19.61
C ILE A 290 -3.00 6.56 18.50
N LYS A 291 -3.08 7.83 18.89
CA LYS A 291 -2.97 8.97 17.99
C LYS A 291 -1.52 9.35 17.84
N ALA A 292 -1.10 9.54 16.59
CA ALA A 292 0.20 10.03 16.20
C ALA A 292 0.07 11.41 15.54
N GLU A 293 0.95 12.32 15.92
CA GLU A 293 0.99 13.70 15.42
C GLU A 293 2.43 14.10 15.07
N ALA A 294 2.58 14.90 14.02
CA ALA A 294 3.82 15.58 13.67
C ALA A 294 3.55 17.07 13.45
N ALA A 295 4.58 17.91 13.55
CA ALA A 295 4.45 19.35 13.29
C ALA A 295 3.88 19.66 11.89
N CYS A 296 4.15 18.80 10.91
CA CYS A 296 3.68 18.95 9.53
C CYS A 296 2.28 18.36 9.25
N SER A 297 1.60 17.77 10.23
CA SER A 297 0.34 17.05 9.98
C SER A 297 -0.81 17.94 9.54
N GLY A 298 -0.75 19.25 9.78
CA GLY A 298 -1.77 20.20 9.32
C GLY A 298 -3.17 19.91 9.86
N GLY A 299 -3.27 19.35 11.08
CA GLY A 299 -4.53 18.92 11.70
C GLY A 299 -5.07 17.57 11.23
N ILE A 300 -4.37 16.87 10.33
CA ILE A 300 -4.75 15.52 9.90
C ILE A 300 -4.45 14.54 11.04
N GLU A 301 -5.50 13.97 11.63
CA GLU A 301 -5.37 12.96 12.68
C GLU A 301 -4.97 11.60 12.08
N VAL A 302 -3.91 11.02 12.64
CA VAL A 302 -3.47 9.65 12.35
C VAL A 302 -3.65 8.82 13.61
N ILE A 303 -4.49 7.79 13.54
CA ILE A 303 -4.83 6.90 14.66
C ILE A 303 -4.64 5.48 14.19
N LEU A 304 -3.81 4.72 14.89
CA LEU A 304 -3.43 3.36 14.52
C LEU A 304 -3.59 2.42 15.74
N PRO A 305 -3.95 1.15 15.52
CA PRO A 305 -3.83 0.12 16.55
C PRO A 305 -2.38 -0.05 16.99
N VAL A 306 -2.15 -0.16 18.29
CA VAL A 306 -0.85 -0.44 18.89
C VAL A 306 -0.50 -1.90 18.67
N LYS A 307 0.75 -2.15 18.28
CA LYS A 307 1.38 -3.46 18.33
C LYS A 307 2.61 -3.40 19.22
N ILE A 308 2.60 -4.12 20.32
CA ILE A 308 3.77 -4.21 21.20
C ILE A 308 4.78 -5.19 20.56
N ASP A 309 5.99 -4.71 20.30
CA ASP A 309 7.05 -5.47 19.63
C ASP A 309 8.40 -5.26 20.34
N ASP A 310 8.94 -6.30 20.96
CA ASP A 310 10.22 -6.27 21.67
C ASP A 310 11.44 -6.19 20.75
N LYS A 311 11.25 -6.38 19.44
CA LYS A 311 12.29 -6.18 18.40
C LYS A 311 12.38 -4.73 17.95
N GLN A 312 11.38 -3.92 18.29
CA GLN A 312 11.39 -2.49 18.02
C GLN A 312 12.36 -1.80 18.98
N ARG A 313 13.13 -0.82 18.52
CA ARG A 313 14.03 -0.06 19.40
C ARG A 313 13.22 0.95 20.22
N ARG A 314 13.66 1.21 21.45
CA ARG A 314 13.09 2.28 22.29
C ARG A 314 13.20 3.63 21.58
N GLY A 315 12.14 4.42 21.63
CA GLY A 315 12.06 5.73 20.97
C GLY A 315 11.81 5.66 19.46
N GLU A 316 11.82 4.47 18.84
CA GLU A 316 11.59 4.28 17.41
C GLU A 316 10.28 3.51 17.18
N MET A 317 9.47 3.97 16.23
CA MET A 317 8.16 3.41 15.88
C MET A 317 8.18 2.92 14.43
N PHE A 318 7.32 1.94 14.13
CA PHE A 318 7.14 1.45 12.77
C PHE A 318 5.67 1.40 12.38
N ALA A 319 5.33 1.94 11.21
CA ALA A 319 4.01 1.79 10.60
C ALA A 319 4.09 1.44 9.10
N PRO A 320 3.28 0.51 8.59
CA PRO A 320 3.13 0.33 7.15
C PRO A 320 2.36 1.51 6.53
N PHE A 321 2.78 1.98 5.35
CA PHE A 321 2.13 3.10 4.66
C PHE A 321 1.00 2.68 3.69
N HIS A 322 0.61 1.40 3.72
CA HIS A 322 -0.28 0.83 2.69
C HIS A 322 -1.72 1.35 2.74
N TRP A 323 -2.27 1.46 3.93
CA TRP A 323 -3.60 2.00 4.17
C TRP A 323 -3.59 3.52 3.97
N SER A 324 -4.67 4.05 3.40
CA SER A 324 -4.88 5.47 3.12
C SER A 324 -6.31 5.87 3.51
N ALA A 325 -6.76 7.09 3.18
CA ALA A 325 -8.13 7.52 3.48
C ALA A 325 -9.19 6.68 2.73
N THR A 326 -8.81 6.05 1.61
CA THR A 326 -9.63 5.06 0.91
C THR A 326 -9.93 3.83 1.80
N TRP A 327 -9.03 3.48 2.73
CA TRP A 327 -9.13 2.27 3.55
C TRP A 327 -9.46 2.53 5.02
N GLY A 328 -9.48 3.78 5.48
CA GLY A 328 -9.87 4.09 6.84
C GLY A 328 -9.80 5.58 7.16
N SER A 329 -10.61 6.02 8.13
CA SER A 329 -10.72 7.45 8.46
C SER A 329 -9.41 8.08 8.94
N HIS A 330 -8.55 7.30 9.60
CA HIS A 330 -7.35 7.80 10.26
C HIS A 330 -6.03 7.14 9.79
N ALA A 331 -6.07 6.29 8.76
CA ALA A 331 -4.89 5.57 8.27
C ALA A 331 -4.04 6.41 7.30
N ARG A 332 -3.66 7.63 7.68
CA ARG A 332 -3.06 8.65 6.79
C ARG A 332 -1.59 8.94 7.13
N VAL A 333 -0.76 7.90 7.18
CA VAL A 333 0.65 7.97 7.66
C VAL A 333 1.52 8.99 6.92
N GLY A 334 1.24 9.30 5.65
CA GLY A 334 1.94 10.35 4.90
C GLY A 334 1.82 11.76 5.51
N ALA A 335 0.87 12.01 6.41
CA ALA A 335 0.75 13.25 7.17
C ALA A 335 1.79 13.39 8.31
N LEU A 336 2.47 12.31 8.68
CA LEU A 336 3.46 12.29 9.77
C LEU A 336 4.90 12.53 9.30
N LEU A 337 5.10 12.71 7.99
CA LEU A 337 6.41 12.91 7.38
C LEU A 337 6.41 14.25 6.67
N ASN A 338 7.42 15.08 6.93
CA ASN A 338 7.55 16.36 6.25
C ASN A 338 8.18 16.17 4.85
N GLY A 339 8.27 17.26 4.08
CA GLY A 339 8.84 17.25 2.74
C GLY A 339 10.37 17.23 2.66
N ALA A 340 11.10 16.95 3.75
CA ALA A 340 12.56 16.87 3.73
C ALA A 340 12.99 15.83 2.68
N ASN A 341 13.96 16.19 1.86
CA ASN A 341 14.39 15.37 0.73
C ASN A 341 15.87 15.57 0.42
N ASP A 342 16.46 14.55 -0.20
CA ASP A 342 17.85 14.60 -0.63
C ASP A 342 18.06 15.65 -1.73
N ALA A 343 18.95 16.61 -1.51
CA ALA A 343 19.18 17.71 -2.45
C ALA A 343 19.64 17.24 -3.85
N LEU A 344 20.26 16.05 -3.97
CA LEU A 344 20.77 15.53 -5.25
C LEU A 344 19.71 14.75 -6.05
N SER A 345 18.90 13.92 -5.41
CA SER A 345 17.90 13.06 -6.06
C SER A 345 16.46 13.57 -5.91
N GLY A 346 16.18 14.37 -4.90
CA GLY A 346 14.85 14.80 -4.45
C GLY A 346 14.05 13.69 -3.79
N GLN A 347 14.71 12.60 -3.38
CA GLN A 347 14.06 11.50 -2.70
C GLN A 347 13.68 11.92 -1.26
N PRO A 348 12.41 11.76 -0.86
CA PRO A 348 11.97 12.20 0.47
C PRO A 348 12.50 11.30 1.60
N GLU A 349 12.69 11.91 2.77
CA GLU A 349 13.11 11.28 4.03
C GLU A 349 11.97 10.47 4.68
N LEU A 350 11.54 9.40 4.02
CA LEU A 350 10.38 8.59 4.46
C LEU A 350 10.70 7.55 5.55
N LYS A 351 11.93 7.52 6.06
CA LYS A 351 12.41 6.52 7.03
C LYS A 351 12.69 7.11 8.40
N HIS A 352 12.44 8.40 8.56
CA HIS A 352 12.63 9.14 9.79
C HIS A 352 11.60 10.27 9.84
N GLY A 353 10.71 10.27 10.82
CA GLY A 353 9.80 11.38 11.09
C GLY A 353 9.71 11.62 12.59
N ALA A 354 9.74 12.87 13.03
CA ALA A 354 9.56 13.19 14.44
C ALA A 354 8.07 13.25 14.78
N ILE A 355 7.63 12.37 15.69
CA ILE A 355 6.21 12.25 16.07
C ILE A 355 6.01 12.32 17.59
N LYS A 356 4.80 12.69 17.97
CA LYS A 356 4.24 12.59 19.32
C LYS A 356 3.14 11.53 19.31
N LEU A 357 3.02 10.81 20.42
CA LEU A 357 2.00 9.79 20.62
C LEU A 357 1.11 10.15 21.82
N SER A 358 -0.19 9.90 21.69
CA SER A 358 -1.16 10.03 22.78
C SER A 358 -2.23 8.94 22.68
N PRO A 359 -2.62 8.29 23.80
CA PRO A 359 -3.72 7.34 23.82
C PRO A 359 -5.04 7.96 23.35
N VAL A 360 -5.89 7.16 22.71
CA VAL A 360 -7.26 7.57 22.32
C VAL A 360 -8.27 6.67 23.01
N ALA A 361 -9.06 7.25 23.91
CA ALA A 361 -10.14 6.52 24.56
C ALA A 361 -11.35 6.42 23.62
N MET A 362 -11.75 5.19 23.29
CA MET A 362 -13.03 4.89 22.64
C MET A 362 -13.93 4.17 23.65
N GLN A 363 -15.22 4.45 23.57
CA GLN A 363 -16.25 3.86 24.42
C GLN A 363 -17.05 2.78 23.69
N SER A 364 -16.94 2.69 22.36
CA SER A 364 -17.49 1.59 21.59
C SER A 364 -16.52 1.11 20.52
N TYR A 365 -16.59 -0.18 20.25
CA TYR A 365 -15.85 -0.92 19.24
C TYR A 365 -16.78 -1.88 18.55
N GLY A 366 -16.53 -2.21 17.29
CA GLY A 366 -17.36 -3.22 16.64
C GLY A 366 -17.15 -3.31 15.15
N LEU A 367 -18.13 -3.91 14.49
CA LEU A 367 -18.17 -4.04 13.05
C LEU A 367 -19.54 -3.67 12.48
N VAL A 368 -19.51 -3.17 11.26
CA VAL A 368 -20.68 -3.01 10.40
C VAL A 368 -20.44 -3.85 9.15
N TYR A 369 -21.39 -4.69 8.80
CA TYR A 369 -21.25 -5.68 7.73
C TYR A 369 -22.54 -5.77 6.91
N GLY A 370 -22.45 -5.79 5.58
CA GLY A 370 -23.62 -5.97 4.72
C GLY A 370 -23.51 -5.28 3.36
N GLU A 371 -24.65 -4.83 2.85
CA GLU A 371 -24.73 -4.11 1.58
C GLU A 371 -23.85 -2.85 1.58
N GLU A 372 -23.05 -2.67 0.53
CA GLU A 372 -22.04 -1.60 0.43
C GLU A 372 -22.61 -0.20 0.69
N THR A 373 -23.78 0.11 0.12
CA THR A 373 -24.41 1.42 0.29
C THR A 373 -24.81 1.70 1.74
N LEU A 374 -25.27 0.69 2.48
CA LEU A 374 -25.67 0.80 3.88
C LEU A 374 -24.44 0.91 4.80
N VAL A 375 -23.42 0.10 4.52
CA VAL A 375 -22.14 0.14 5.26
C VAL A 375 -21.45 1.50 5.09
N ASN A 376 -21.36 2.00 3.84
CA ASN A 376 -20.75 3.30 3.56
C ASN A 376 -21.52 4.46 4.21
N ALA A 377 -22.84 4.37 4.32
CA ALA A 377 -23.64 5.39 5.00
C ALA A 377 -23.31 5.52 6.50
N LEU A 378 -22.81 4.44 7.13
CA LEU A 378 -22.42 4.44 8.54
C LEU A 378 -20.98 4.89 8.78
N GLN A 379 -20.12 4.95 7.75
CA GLN A 379 -18.75 5.46 7.90
C GLN A 379 -18.74 6.90 8.44
N SER A 380 -19.59 7.77 7.90
CA SER A 380 -19.71 9.17 8.33
C SER A 380 -20.36 9.34 9.71
N ALA A 381 -21.07 8.31 10.18
CA ALA A 381 -21.70 8.29 11.49
C ALA A 381 -20.73 7.87 12.61
N THR A 382 -19.48 7.54 12.29
CA THR A 382 -18.48 7.00 13.23
C THR A 382 -17.21 7.82 13.25
N TYR A 383 -16.58 7.94 14.41
CA TYR A 383 -15.32 8.65 14.54
C TYR A 383 -14.17 7.88 13.85
N TYR A 384 -13.96 6.62 14.20
CA TYR A 384 -12.93 5.76 13.62
C TYR A 384 -13.54 4.63 12.80
N TYR A 385 -13.05 4.42 11.57
CA TYR A 385 -13.36 3.21 10.81
C TYR A 385 -12.16 2.71 10.00
N LEU A 386 -12.14 1.39 9.75
CA LEU A 386 -11.27 0.72 8.80
C LEU A 386 -12.08 -0.17 7.86
N ASN A 387 -11.89 0.01 6.56
CA ASN A 387 -12.47 -0.83 5.53
C ASN A 387 -11.75 -2.18 5.50
N THR A 388 -12.52 -3.26 5.66
CA THR A 388 -12.04 -4.63 5.51
C THR A 388 -12.84 -5.27 4.38
N LEU A 389 -12.16 -5.70 3.32
CA LEU A 389 -12.84 -6.33 2.20
C LEU A 389 -13.19 -7.79 2.54
N THR A 390 -14.45 -8.16 2.36
CA THR A 390 -14.88 -9.57 2.42
C THR A 390 -15.16 -10.12 1.03
N SER A 391 -15.45 -11.42 0.93
CA SER A 391 -15.63 -12.05 -0.37
C SER A 391 -16.99 -11.74 -1.01
N VAL A 392 -17.97 -11.31 -0.20
CA VAL A 392 -19.38 -11.22 -0.63
C VAL A 392 -20.11 -9.97 -0.16
N ALA A 393 -19.56 -9.21 0.80
CA ALA A 393 -20.20 -8.01 1.33
C ALA A 393 -19.17 -6.93 1.72
N ALA A 394 -19.66 -5.72 1.98
CA ALA A 394 -18.84 -4.68 2.58
C ALA A 394 -18.72 -4.89 4.09
N CYS A 395 -17.56 -4.58 4.64
CA CYS A 395 -17.32 -4.62 6.07
C CYS A 395 -16.43 -3.46 6.51
N ILE A 396 -16.80 -2.82 7.61
CA ILE A 396 -15.96 -1.88 8.32
C ILE A 396 -15.82 -2.31 9.77
N GLU A 397 -14.61 -2.18 10.30
CA GLU A 397 -14.39 -2.09 11.74
C GLU A 397 -14.58 -0.65 12.16
N ILE A 398 -15.18 -0.44 13.32
CA ILE A 398 -15.42 0.88 13.86
C ILE A 398 -14.97 1.00 15.30
N ALA A 399 -14.63 2.21 15.69
CA ALA A 399 -14.54 2.61 17.09
C ALA A 399 -15.06 4.04 17.26
N ASP A 400 -15.67 4.34 18.39
CA ASP A 400 -16.26 5.65 18.63
C ASP A 400 -16.08 6.10 20.08
N GLN A 401 -16.05 7.42 20.27
CA GLN A 401 -15.97 8.05 21.59
C GLN A 401 -17.31 7.99 22.33
N ARG A 402 -18.40 7.67 21.64
CA ARG A 402 -19.72 7.38 22.22
C ARG A 402 -19.81 5.92 22.63
N ASP A 403 -20.49 5.64 23.73
CA ASP A 403 -20.85 4.28 24.14
C ASP A 403 -21.85 3.64 23.14
N PRO A 404 -22.02 2.31 23.16
CA PRO A 404 -22.92 1.63 22.22
C PRO A 404 -24.37 2.14 22.25
N GLN A 405 -24.91 2.57 23.40
CA GLN A 405 -26.28 3.07 23.46
C GLN A 405 -26.42 4.45 22.84
N SER A 406 -25.44 5.32 23.06
CA SER A 406 -25.38 6.66 22.47
C SER A 406 -25.28 6.64 20.94
N MET A 407 -24.84 5.53 20.34
CA MET A 407 -24.76 5.34 18.89
C MET A 407 -26.12 5.02 18.24
N VAL A 408 -27.09 4.47 18.98
CA VAL A 408 -28.36 3.94 18.44
C VAL A 408 -29.11 4.98 17.61
N ALA A 409 -29.27 6.19 18.16
CA ALA A 409 -30.05 7.24 17.51
C ALA A 409 -29.44 7.69 16.18
N GLU A 410 -28.11 7.63 16.05
CA GLU A 410 -27.43 7.93 14.79
C GLU A 410 -27.60 6.77 13.80
N VAL A 411 -27.32 5.55 14.26
CA VAL A 411 -27.41 4.33 13.44
C VAL A 411 -28.80 4.15 12.82
N ILE A 412 -29.86 4.36 13.60
CA ILE A 412 -31.25 4.16 13.14
C ILE A 412 -31.58 5.06 11.93
N LYS A 413 -30.97 6.25 11.82
CA LYS A 413 -31.20 7.16 10.68
C LYS A 413 -30.77 6.57 9.34
N HIS A 414 -29.82 5.64 9.37
CA HIS A 414 -29.25 5.01 8.18
C HIS A 414 -29.91 3.67 7.85
N LEU A 415 -30.84 3.18 8.68
CA LEU A 415 -31.51 1.92 8.42
C LEU A 415 -32.47 2.03 7.22
N PRO A 416 -32.49 1.02 6.33
CA PRO A 416 -33.37 1.00 5.18
C PRO A 416 -34.84 0.95 5.61
N LYS A 417 -35.68 1.78 4.99
CA LYS A 417 -37.12 1.89 5.31
C LYS A 417 -37.94 0.70 4.82
N ASP A 418 -37.40 -0.08 3.89
CA ASP A 418 -38.02 -1.23 3.24
C ASP A 418 -37.57 -2.58 3.83
N ALA A 419 -36.94 -2.57 5.01
CA ALA A 419 -36.41 -3.75 5.68
C ALA A 419 -37.00 -3.94 7.09
N GLN A 420 -36.87 -5.15 7.61
CA GLN A 420 -37.13 -5.48 9.01
C GLN A 420 -35.81 -5.43 9.77
N TRP A 421 -35.87 -5.14 11.07
CA TRP A 421 -34.69 -5.19 11.92
C TRP A 421 -35.03 -5.71 13.32
N ALA A 422 -34.10 -6.47 13.87
CA ALA A 422 -34.09 -6.90 15.27
C ALA A 422 -32.94 -6.20 15.98
N THR A 423 -33.11 -5.93 17.27
CA THR A 423 -32.07 -5.28 18.08
C THR A 423 -31.92 -5.93 19.44
N LEU A 424 -30.68 -6.02 19.90
CA LEU A 424 -30.33 -6.29 21.29
C LEU A 424 -29.53 -5.09 21.79
N GLN A 425 -30.07 -4.42 22.81
CA GLN A 425 -29.46 -3.25 23.42
C GLN A 425 -29.21 -3.53 24.89
N GLY A 426 -27.94 -3.42 25.29
CA GLY A 426 -27.49 -3.50 26.67
C GLY A 426 -26.59 -2.30 27.01
N PRO A 427 -26.15 -2.16 28.28
CA PRO A 427 -25.22 -1.10 28.67
C PRO A 427 -23.84 -1.23 27.99
N HIS A 428 -23.47 -2.45 27.61
CA HIS A 428 -22.15 -2.78 27.05
C HIS A 428 -22.21 -3.24 25.58
N GLN A 429 -23.39 -3.24 24.97
CA GLN A 429 -23.61 -3.86 23.67
C GLN A 429 -24.74 -3.20 22.90
N LEU A 430 -24.54 -3.07 21.59
CA LEU A 430 -25.59 -2.78 20.63
C LEU A 430 -25.44 -3.73 19.45
N SER A 431 -26.44 -4.57 19.23
CA SER A 431 -26.55 -5.36 18.01
C SER A 431 -27.81 -4.97 17.27
N ILE A 432 -27.69 -4.69 15.97
CA ILE A 432 -28.81 -4.47 15.05
C ILE A 432 -28.61 -5.39 13.85
N VAL A 433 -29.60 -6.24 13.61
CA VAL A 433 -29.65 -7.17 12.48
C VAL A 433 -30.79 -6.76 11.58
N VAL A 434 -30.47 -6.43 10.34
CA VAL A 434 -31.43 -5.94 9.35
C VAL A 434 -31.59 -7.00 8.27
N THR A 435 -32.84 -7.31 7.94
CA THR A 435 -33.20 -8.32 6.94
C THR A 435 -34.20 -7.80 5.92
N ARG A 436 -34.08 -8.28 4.68
CA ARG A 436 -35.10 -8.15 3.63
C ARG A 436 -35.55 -9.55 3.24
N LYS A 437 -36.83 -9.86 3.44
CA LYS A 437 -37.38 -11.22 3.25
C LYS A 437 -36.53 -12.29 3.97
N ASN A 438 -36.26 -12.06 5.26
CA ASN A 438 -35.39 -12.88 6.12
C ASN A 438 -33.92 -13.02 5.69
N LYS A 439 -33.49 -12.48 4.56
CA LYS A 439 -32.08 -12.45 4.16
C LYS A 439 -31.33 -11.32 4.86
N LEU A 440 -30.11 -11.58 5.34
CA LEU A 440 -29.24 -10.56 5.92
C LEU A 440 -28.90 -9.47 4.90
N VAL A 441 -29.11 -8.20 5.27
CA VAL A 441 -28.67 -7.05 4.46
C VAL A 441 -27.72 -6.12 5.20
N LEU A 442 -27.80 -6.06 6.53
CA LEU A 442 -26.90 -5.29 7.38
C LEU A 442 -26.84 -5.88 8.79
N ALA A 443 -25.64 -6.00 9.35
CA ALA A 443 -25.39 -6.30 10.75
C ALA A 443 -24.50 -5.19 11.34
N ILE A 444 -24.89 -4.67 12.48
CA ILE A 444 -24.17 -3.65 13.24
C ILE A 444 -23.94 -4.24 14.62
N LEU A 445 -22.69 -4.59 14.93
CA LEU A 445 -22.34 -5.34 16.14
C LEU A 445 -21.31 -4.54 16.93
N LEU A 446 -21.78 -3.81 17.95
CA LEU A 446 -20.98 -2.94 18.80
C LEU A 446 -20.91 -3.49 20.22
N ALA A 447 -19.78 -3.25 20.87
CA ALA A 447 -19.52 -3.53 22.26
C ALA A 447 -18.70 -2.39 22.88
N ASP A 448 -18.63 -2.35 24.21
CA ASP A 448 -17.81 -1.39 24.97
C ASP A 448 -16.31 -1.74 24.99
N LYS A 449 -15.94 -2.88 24.40
CA LYS A 449 -14.58 -3.39 24.25
C LYS A 449 -14.39 -4.02 22.87
N PRO A 450 -13.15 -4.11 22.36
CA PRO A 450 -12.88 -4.78 21.09
C PRO A 450 -13.40 -6.22 21.07
N THR A 451 -14.05 -6.60 19.96
CA THR A 451 -14.55 -7.96 19.72
C THR A 451 -13.95 -8.54 18.44
N ASP A 452 -13.64 -9.84 18.45
CA ASP A 452 -13.10 -10.56 17.29
C ASP A 452 -14.20 -11.42 16.65
N ILE A 453 -15.05 -10.80 15.84
CA ILE A 453 -16.09 -11.52 15.11
C ILE A 453 -15.51 -12.06 13.79
N PRO A 454 -15.57 -13.38 13.53
CA PRO A 454 -15.04 -13.97 12.31
C PRO A 454 -15.80 -13.49 11.07
N ARG A 455 -15.09 -12.93 10.08
CA ARG A 455 -15.72 -12.45 8.83
C ARG A 455 -16.22 -13.60 7.96
N ASP A 456 -15.54 -14.74 7.97
CA ASP A 456 -15.99 -15.94 7.25
C ASP A 456 -17.34 -16.46 7.78
N TRP A 457 -17.68 -16.21 9.07
CA TRP A 457 -19.01 -16.51 9.62
C TRP A 457 -20.05 -15.57 9.04
N LEU A 458 -19.79 -14.26 9.04
CA LEU A 458 -20.69 -13.26 8.43
C LEU A 458 -20.88 -13.48 6.93
N ASP A 459 -19.82 -13.85 6.20
CA ASP A 459 -19.87 -14.24 4.78
C ASP A 459 -20.79 -15.46 4.58
N SER A 460 -20.75 -16.44 5.50
CA SER A 460 -21.63 -17.61 5.42
C SER A 460 -23.11 -17.26 5.64
N LEU A 461 -23.39 -16.36 6.58
CA LEU A 461 -24.75 -15.89 6.89
C LEU A 461 -25.32 -15.03 5.75
N TYR A 462 -24.49 -14.19 5.14
CA TYR A 462 -24.89 -13.31 4.04
C TYR A 462 -25.16 -14.06 2.73
N ASN A 463 -24.38 -15.11 2.46
CA ASN A 463 -24.60 -15.98 1.31
C ASN A 463 -25.84 -16.88 1.45
N GLY A 464 -26.30 -17.13 2.68
CA GLY A 464 -27.55 -17.82 2.93
C GLY A 464 -28.75 -17.10 2.30
N ASP A 465 -29.76 -17.88 1.92
CA ASP A 465 -30.99 -17.33 1.33
C ASP A 465 -31.88 -16.67 2.40
N GLU A 466 -31.97 -17.27 3.58
CA GLU A 466 -32.69 -16.75 4.75
C GLU A 466 -31.92 -17.04 6.03
N LEU A 467 -31.99 -16.14 7.00
CA LEU A 467 -31.49 -16.37 8.36
C LEU A 467 -32.51 -17.15 9.18
N SER A 468 -32.05 -18.20 9.87
CA SER A 468 -32.85 -18.87 10.89
C SER A 468 -32.98 -18.01 12.16
N PRO A 469 -34.00 -18.25 13.02
CA PRO A 469 -34.10 -17.58 14.32
C PRO A 469 -32.85 -17.74 15.18
N GLU A 470 -32.20 -18.90 15.14
CA GLU A 470 -30.95 -19.18 15.85
C GLU A 470 -29.80 -18.31 15.33
N GLN A 471 -29.68 -18.15 14.01
CA GLN A 471 -28.65 -17.28 13.40
C GLN A 471 -28.90 -15.80 13.70
N ILE A 472 -30.16 -15.36 13.71
CA ILE A 472 -30.52 -13.99 14.14
C ILE A 472 -30.11 -13.79 15.61
N ASN A 473 -30.44 -14.73 16.49
CA ASN A 473 -30.05 -14.66 17.90
C ASN A 473 -28.53 -14.68 18.06
N GLY A 474 -27.79 -15.52 17.31
CA GLY A 474 -26.33 -15.54 17.32
C GLY A 474 -25.71 -14.19 16.91
N LEU A 475 -26.25 -13.54 15.87
CA LEU A 475 -25.85 -12.18 15.49
C LEU A 475 -26.17 -11.16 16.59
N LEU A 476 -27.38 -11.21 17.16
CA LEU A 476 -27.80 -10.30 18.22
C LEU A 476 -26.92 -10.43 19.47
N GLU A 477 -26.60 -11.66 19.88
CA GLU A 477 -25.75 -11.94 21.03
C GLU A 477 -24.25 -11.81 20.71
N GLN A 478 -23.88 -11.59 19.44
CA GLN A 478 -22.50 -11.57 18.96
C GLN A 478 -21.75 -12.86 19.26
N GLN A 479 -22.43 -14.00 19.09
CA GLN A 479 -21.90 -15.35 19.29
C GLN A 479 -21.76 -16.06 17.94
N PRO A 480 -20.54 -16.12 17.37
CA PRO A 480 -20.28 -16.88 16.16
C PRO A 480 -20.45 -18.39 16.38
N ASP A 481 -20.84 -19.12 15.34
CA ASP A 481 -20.92 -20.58 15.42
C ASP A 481 -19.53 -21.19 15.69
N ASP A 482 -19.47 -22.24 16.49
CA ASP A 482 -18.21 -22.90 16.91
C ASP A 482 -17.28 -23.26 15.75
N ALA A 483 -17.86 -23.62 14.60
CA ALA A 483 -17.12 -23.96 13.39
C ALA A 483 -16.20 -22.83 12.87
N PHE A 484 -16.49 -21.58 13.22
CA PHE A 484 -15.75 -20.39 12.78
C PHE A 484 -14.76 -19.86 13.83
N LEU A 485 -14.73 -20.44 15.03
CA LEU A 485 -13.84 -20.04 16.14
C LEU A 485 -12.43 -20.67 16.05
N LEU A 486 -11.95 -20.96 14.85
CA LEU A 486 -10.64 -21.59 14.60
C LEU A 486 -9.44 -20.62 14.69
N GLY A 487 -9.68 -19.35 15.04
CA GLY A 487 -8.67 -18.30 15.15
C GLY A 487 -8.21 -17.73 13.79
N LYS A 488 -7.25 -16.79 13.82
CA LYS A 488 -6.75 -16.10 12.63
C LYS A 488 -6.06 -17.03 11.64
N VAL A 489 -6.02 -16.62 10.37
CA VAL A 489 -5.27 -17.34 9.33
C VAL A 489 -3.78 -17.06 9.51
N VAL A 490 -3.00 -18.10 9.82
CA VAL A 490 -1.55 -18.02 9.94
C VAL A 490 -0.87 -18.31 8.60
N CYS A 491 -1.47 -19.16 7.75
CA CYS A 491 -0.90 -19.49 6.43
C CYS A 491 -1.87 -19.18 5.28
N SER A 492 -1.72 -18.01 4.63
CA SER A 492 -2.58 -17.59 3.51
C SER A 492 -2.52 -18.49 2.26
N CYS A 493 -1.41 -19.21 2.06
CA CYS A 493 -1.26 -20.12 0.92
C CYS A 493 -2.26 -21.28 0.96
N PHE A 494 -2.47 -21.84 2.16
CA PHE A 494 -3.28 -23.04 2.37
C PHE A 494 -4.48 -22.81 3.30
N GLY A 495 -4.70 -21.58 3.79
CA GLY A 495 -5.82 -21.23 4.66
C GLY A 495 -5.73 -21.82 6.07
N VAL A 496 -4.52 -22.18 6.55
CA VAL A 496 -4.35 -22.82 7.86
C VAL A 496 -4.50 -21.79 8.98
N ARG A 497 -5.32 -22.11 9.98
CA ARG A 497 -5.71 -21.23 11.10
C ARG A 497 -4.99 -21.57 12.40
N GLU A 498 -4.92 -20.59 13.30
CA GLU A 498 -4.17 -20.65 14.56
C GLU A 498 -4.58 -21.83 15.45
N ASN A 499 -5.87 -22.06 15.68
CA ASN A 499 -6.30 -23.12 16.59
C ASN A 499 -6.08 -24.53 16.00
N THR A 500 -6.17 -24.68 14.67
CA THR A 500 -5.76 -25.91 13.98
C THR A 500 -4.25 -26.18 14.17
N ILE A 501 -3.42 -25.13 14.17
CA ILE A 501 -1.98 -25.25 14.43
C ILE A 501 -1.74 -25.63 15.89
N LYS A 502 -2.39 -24.95 16.85
CA LYS A 502 -2.29 -25.28 18.28
C LYS A 502 -2.71 -26.72 18.56
N GLN A 503 -3.77 -27.21 17.90
CA GLN A 503 -4.18 -28.60 17.99
C GLN A 503 -3.10 -29.55 17.44
N ALA A 504 -2.57 -29.28 16.25
CA ALA A 504 -1.51 -30.12 15.67
C ALA A 504 -0.23 -30.13 16.53
N ILE A 505 0.09 -29.02 17.20
CA ILE A 505 1.18 -28.93 18.20
C ILE A 505 0.85 -29.83 19.40
N ALA A 506 -0.37 -29.76 19.94
CA ALA A 506 -0.80 -30.62 21.04
C ALA A 506 -0.77 -32.12 20.66
N GLU A 507 -0.99 -32.45 19.39
CA GLU A 507 -0.86 -33.79 18.82
C GLU A 507 0.61 -34.22 18.54
N GLY A 508 1.59 -33.38 18.87
CA GLY A 508 3.03 -33.69 18.82
C GLY A 508 3.79 -33.10 17.64
N ASN A 509 3.18 -32.28 16.79
CA ASN A 509 3.86 -31.61 15.68
C ASN A 509 4.62 -30.35 16.13
N ASN A 510 5.66 -30.52 16.95
CA ASN A 510 6.37 -29.44 17.65
C ASN A 510 7.52 -28.80 16.84
N THR A 511 7.49 -28.92 15.51
CA THR A 511 8.48 -28.27 14.63
C THR A 511 7.79 -27.67 13.42
N VAL A 512 8.37 -26.61 12.85
CA VAL A 512 7.86 -25.99 11.62
C VAL A 512 7.80 -27.02 10.47
N ALA A 513 8.78 -27.92 10.39
CA ALA A 513 8.78 -29.02 9.41
C ALA A 513 7.67 -30.05 9.67
N GLY A 514 7.41 -30.39 10.94
CA GLY A 514 6.31 -31.27 11.35
C GLY A 514 4.95 -30.70 11.00
N LEU A 515 4.70 -29.43 11.36
CA LEU A 515 3.48 -28.71 10.98
C LEU A 515 3.33 -28.60 9.45
N GLY A 516 4.43 -28.40 8.72
CA GLY A 516 4.41 -28.41 7.26
C GLY A 516 4.03 -29.76 6.66
N LYS A 517 4.43 -30.87 7.29
CA LYS A 517 4.01 -32.22 6.86
C LYS A 517 2.53 -32.48 7.16
N ALA A 518 2.04 -32.07 8.33
CA ALA A 518 0.67 -32.32 8.77
C ALA A 518 -0.35 -31.40 8.10
N LEU A 519 -0.06 -30.10 8.03
CA LEU A 519 -1.01 -29.04 7.64
C LEU A 519 -0.63 -28.31 6.34
N LYS A 520 0.50 -28.67 5.71
CA LYS A 520 1.09 -27.96 4.54
C LYS A 520 1.58 -26.53 4.83
N CYS A 521 1.32 -25.95 6.00
CA CYS A 521 1.76 -24.60 6.32
C CYS A 521 3.30 -24.47 6.28
N GLY A 522 3.81 -23.33 5.81
CA GLY A 522 5.26 -23.10 5.69
C GLY A 522 5.96 -23.79 4.51
N THR A 523 5.25 -24.57 3.69
CA THR A 523 5.87 -25.34 2.57
C THR A 523 5.87 -24.64 1.22
N ASN A 524 4.97 -23.67 0.98
CA ASN A 524 4.87 -22.97 -0.30
C ASN A 524 5.76 -21.72 -0.37
N CYS A 525 5.35 -20.61 0.25
CA CYS A 525 6.11 -19.36 0.22
C CYS A 525 7.03 -19.15 1.45
N GLY A 526 6.91 -19.98 2.49
CA GLY A 526 7.73 -19.92 3.70
C GLY A 526 7.46 -18.75 4.67
N SER A 527 6.61 -17.80 4.32
CA SER A 527 6.31 -16.60 5.15
C SER A 527 5.84 -16.86 6.58
N CYS A 528 4.96 -17.84 6.78
CA CYS A 528 4.37 -18.11 8.09
C CYS A 528 5.33 -18.85 9.02
N LYS A 529 6.53 -19.24 8.56
CA LYS A 529 7.48 -20.04 9.36
C LYS A 529 7.86 -19.36 10.68
N THR A 530 8.04 -18.05 10.69
CA THR A 530 8.38 -17.30 11.91
C THR A 530 7.22 -17.30 12.91
N GLU A 531 5.98 -17.12 12.43
CA GLU A 531 4.79 -17.17 13.28
C GLU A 531 4.50 -18.59 13.77
N LEU A 532 4.72 -19.61 12.94
CA LEU A 532 4.67 -21.02 13.34
C LEU A 532 5.69 -21.31 14.46
N ALA A 533 6.92 -20.82 14.35
CA ALA A 533 7.93 -20.98 15.39
C ALA A 533 7.49 -20.32 16.71
N SER A 534 6.95 -19.10 16.65
CA SER A 534 6.42 -18.41 17.82
C SER A 534 5.24 -19.14 18.48
N LEU A 535 4.32 -19.72 17.68
CA LEU A 535 3.21 -20.54 18.20
C LEU A 535 3.70 -21.83 18.86
N ILE A 536 4.75 -22.46 18.32
CA ILE A 536 5.38 -23.63 18.94
C ILE A 536 5.99 -23.25 20.30
N GLU A 537 6.76 -22.16 20.35
CA GLU A 537 7.39 -21.67 21.59
C GLU A 537 6.36 -21.33 22.67
N SER A 538 5.31 -20.59 22.31
CA SER A 538 4.26 -20.17 23.25
C SER A 538 3.43 -21.35 23.78
N THR A 539 3.05 -22.30 22.92
CA THR A 539 2.26 -23.48 23.32
C THR A 539 3.09 -24.45 24.16
N SER A 540 4.40 -24.55 23.89
CA SER A 540 5.32 -25.40 24.67
C SER A 540 5.66 -24.82 26.05
N ALA A 541 5.59 -23.48 26.21
CA ALA A 541 5.81 -22.83 27.50
C ALA A 541 4.66 -23.07 28.50
N VAL A 542 3.42 -23.20 28.01
CA VAL A 542 2.22 -23.45 28.83
C VAL A 542 2.17 -24.88 29.40
N SER A 543 2.94 -25.82 28.82
CA SER A 543 2.95 -27.24 29.21
C SER A 543 4.04 -27.63 30.22
N LYS A 544 4.84 -26.67 30.73
CA LYS A 544 5.79 -26.92 31.84
C LYS A 544 5.17 -26.49 33.19
N PRO A 545 4.96 -27.40 34.16
CA PRO A 545 4.60 -26.97 35.51
C PRO A 545 5.77 -26.21 36.14
N HIS A 546 5.47 -25.07 36.77
CA HIS A 546 6.41 -24.29 37.57
C HIS A 546 7.00 -25.17 38.68
N LEU A 547 8.19 -25.71 38.48
CA LEU A 547 9.04 -26.17 39.56
C LEU A 547 9.71 -24.93 40.16
N LYS A 548 9.36 -24.64 41.41
CA LYS A 548 10.10 -23.69 42.25
C LYS A 548 11.53 -24.24 42.40
N GLU A 549 12.51 -23.58 41.77
CA GLU A 549 13.91 -23.80 42.10
C GLU A 549 14.24 -23.03 43.37
N GLU A 550 14.51 -23.79 44.44
CA GLU A 550 15.15 -23.29 45.65
C GLU A 550 16.54 -22.76 45.29
N THR A 551 16.78 -21.51 45.67
CA THR A 551 18.07 -20.85 45.57
C THR A 551 19.03 -21.47 46.59
N THR A 552 19.99 -22.26 46.11
CA THR A 552 21.23 -22.51 46.84
C THR A 552 22.33 -21.64 46.24
N ASN A 553 22.77 -20.71 47.06
CA ASN A 553 23.77 -19.71 46.77
C ASN A 553 25.14 -20.29 47.15
N GLU A 554 25.90 -20.75 46.17
CA GLU A 554 27.33 -21.03 46.32
C GLU A 554 28.02 -20.57 45.03
N TYR A 555 28.82 -19.50 45.13
CA TYR A 555 30.28 -19.59 45.00
C TYR A 555 30.89 -18.23 45.32
N ALA A 556 31.58 -18.22 46.45
CA ALA A 556 32.71 -17.34 46.69
C ALA A 556 33.93 -17.88 45.93
N LEU A 557 34.56 -17.05 45.10
CA LEU A 557 36.00 -16.73 45.02
C LEU A 557 36.28 -15.89 43.77
#